data_AF-A0A483AG23-F1
#
_entry.id   AF-A0A483AG23-F1
#
_cell.length_a   1.000
_cell.length_b   1.000
_cell.length_c   1.000
_cell.angle_alpha   90.00
_cell.angle_beta   90.00
_cell.angle_gamma   90.00
#
_symmetry.space_group_name_H-M   'P 1'
#
loop_
_entity.id
_entity.type
_entity.pdbx_description
1 polymer ?
#
loop_
_entity_poly.entity_id
_entity_poly.type
_entity_poly.pdbx_seq_one_letter_code
_entity_poly.pdbx_strand_id
1 'polypeptide(L)' 'MSKINQIEKALKEIDATVFHKLMDAYLAKHYSYRIVSNGTKLGENKPTTGTPDSRAELDNDNYVFILEFAH' A
#
# COMPACT_ATOMS: atom_id res chain seq x y z
N MET A 1 26.48 7.83 -3.76
CA MET A 1 25.03 7.77 -4.07
C MET A 1 24.30 8.74 -3.16
N SER A 2 23.27 9.41 -3.67
CA SER A 2 22.41 10.23 -2.81
C SER A 2 21.55 9.34 -1.90
N LYS A 3 21.00 9.90 -0.82
CA LYS A 3 20.02 9.20 0.03
C LYS A 3 18.78 8.76 -0.76
N ILE A 4 18.35 9.57 -1.73
CA ILE A 4 17.21 9.25 -2.60
C ILE A 4 17.50 7.96 -3.37
N ASN A 5 18.66 7.85 -4.01
CA ASN A 5 19.01 6.66 -4.79
C ASN A 5 19.11 5.39 -3.92
N GLN A 6 19.49 5.53 -2.65
CA GLN A 6 19.51 4.41 -1.70
C GLN A 6 18.09 3.95 -1.34
N ILE A 7 17.17 4.88 -1.10
CA ILE A 7 15.76 4.59 -0.82
C ILE A 7 15.10 3.92 -2.03
N GLU A 8 15.30 4.47 -3.23
CA GLU A 8 14.77 3.88 -4.48
C GLU A 8 15.27 2.46 -4.69
N LYS A 9 16.55 2.20 -4.40
CA LYS A 9 17.12 0.85 -4.49
C LYS A 9 16.48 -0.10 -3.47
N ALA A 10 16.37 0.32 -2.21
CA ALA A 10 15.75 -0.49 -1.16
C ALA A 10 14.29 -0.82 -1.46
N LEU A 11 13.53 0.14 -2.01
CA LEU A 11 12.14 -0.06 -2.42
C LEU A 11 11.99 -1.10 -3.55
N LYS A 12 13.00 -1.27 -4.41
CA LYS A 12 13.00 -2.28 -5.48
C LYS A 12 13.39 -3.68 -4.99
N GLU A 13 14.02 -3.78 -3.82
CA GLU A 13 14.53 -5.03 -3.27
C GLU A 13 13.55 -5.71 -2.29
N ILE A 14 12.55 -4.97 -1.79
CA ILE A 14 11.52 -5.52 -0.91
C ILE A 14 10.44 -6.27 -1.68
N ASP A 15 9.86 -7.30 -1.06
CA ASP A 15 8.73 -8.02 -1.64
C ASP A 15 7.43 -7.19 -1.60
N ALA A 16 6.44 -7.61 -2.41
CA ALA A 16 5.15 -6.94 -2.51
C ALA A 16 4.40 -6.82 -1.17
N THR A 17 4.55 -7.79 -0.26
CA THR A 17 3.88 -7.74 1.06
C THR A 17 4.52 -6.69 1.97
N VAL A 18 5.85 -6.58 1.94
CA VAL A 18 6.57 -5.55 2.68
C VAL A 18 6.29 -4.17 2.09
N PHE A 19 6.21 -4.06 0.76
CA PHE A 19 5.84 -2.83 0.08
C PHE A 19 4.43 -2.36 0.47
N HIS A 20 3.43 -3.24 0.45
CA HIS A 20 2.06 -2.90 0.87
C HIS A 20 1.99 -2.38 2.30
N LYS A 21 2.66 -3.05 3.25
CA LYS A 21 2.70 -2.58 4.64
C LYS A 21 3.38 -1.23 4.79
N LEU A 22 4.43 -0.97 4.01
CA LEU A 22 5.12 0.31 4.00
C LEU A 22 4.21 1.43 3.50
N MET A 23 3.47 1.18 2.42
CA MET A 23 2.54 2.14 1.84
C MET A 23 1.36 2.42 2.78
N ASP A 24 0.74 1.40 3.36
CA ASP A 24 -0.31 1.57 4.38
C ASP A 24 0.16 2.45 5.54
N ALA A 25 1.36 2.18 6.07
CA ALA A 25 1.92 2.96 7.17
C ALA A 25 2.26 4.41 6.75
N TYR A 26 2.79 4.61 5.54
CA TYR A 26 3.07 5.94 5.01
C TYR A 26 1.80 6.76 4.85
N LEU A 27 0.76 6.18 4.24
CA LEU A 27 -0.51 6.86 3.99
C LEU A 27 -1.24 7.18 5.30
N ALA A 28 -1.28 6.24 6.25
CA ALA A 28 -1.83 6.47 7.58
C ALA A 28 -1.12 7.63 8.28
N LYS A 29 0.21 7.72 8.19
CA LYS A 29 0.99 8.79 8.82
C LYS A 29 0.84 10.14 8.11
N HIS A 30 0.90 10.15 6.77
CA HIS A 30 0.95 11.39 6.00
C HIS A 30 -0.41 12.07 5.92
N TYR A 31 -1.48 11.29 5.78
CA TYR A 31 -2.83 11.81 5.64
C TYR A 31 -3.68 11.68 6.91
N SER A 32 -3.15 11.05 7.98
CA SER A 32 -3.90 10.77 9.22
C SER A 32 -5.17 9.94 8.98
N TYR A 33 -5.20 9.17 7.89
CA TYR A 33 -6.34 8.32 7.54
C TYR A 33 -6.28 6.99 8.26
N ARG A 34 -7.46 6.45 8.57
CA ARG A 34 -7.63 5.06 8.98
C ARG A 34 -7.56 4.18 7.73
N ILE A 35 -6.41 3.52 7.54
CA ILE A 35 -6.21 2.59 6.44
C ILE A 35 -6.70 1.19 6.85
N VAL A 36 -7.53 0.60 6.01
CA VAL A 36 -7.99 -0.79 6.13
C VAL A 36 -7.40 -1.58 4.97
N SER A 37 -6.43 -2.44 5.29
CA SER A 37 -5.78 -3.33 4.34
C SER A 37 -6.66 -4.53 4.03
N ASN A 38 -6.99 -4.72 2.75
CA ASN A 38 -7.64 -5.93 2.28
C ASN A 38 -6.54 -6.97 2.04
N GLY A 39 -6.20 -7.70 3.12
CA GLY A 39 -5.01 -8.55 3.20
C GLY A 39 -4.63 -9.27 1.90
N THR A 40 -3.53 -8.83 1.30
CA THR A 40 -2.82 -9.57 0.26
C THR A 40 -2.03 -10.68 0.93
N LYS A 41 -2.53 -11.92 0.90
CA LYS A 41 -1.70 -13.07 1.23
C LYS A 41 -0.68 -13.26 0.12
N LEU A 42 0.59 -13.37 0.50
CA LEU A 42 1.70 -13.64 -0.41
C LEU A 42 1.40 -14.92 -1.22
N GLY A 43 1.34 -14.79 -2.55
CA GLY A 43 1.11 -15.91 -3.47
C GLY A 43 -0.36 -16.22 -3.80
N GLU A 44 -1.33 -15.50 -3.22
CA GLU A 44 -2.74 -15.61 -3.63
C GLU A 44 -3.07 -14.52 -4.67
N ASN A 45 -3.62 -14.93 -5.81
CA ASN A 45 -4.25 -13.98 -6.71
C ASN A 45 -5.49 -13.40 -6.03
N LYS A 46 -5.73 -12.09 -6.22
CA LYS A 46 -7.01 -11.49 -5.82
C LYS A 46 -8.14 -12.31 -6.47
N PRO A 47 -9.15 -12.74 -5.69
CA PRO A 47 -10.22 -13.61 -6.21
C PRO A 47 -11.14 -12.88 -7.19
N THR A 48 -11.05 -11.55 -7.27
CA THR A 48 -11.90 -10.71 -8.13
C THR A 48 -11.09 -9.55 -8.69
N THR A 49 -11.13 -9.40 -10.02
CA THR A 49 -10.55 -8.24 -10.72
C THR A 49 -11.21 -6.95 -10.24
N GLY A 50 -10.39 -5.94 -9.91
CA GLY A 50 -10.88 -4.64 -9.44
C GLY A 50 -11.02 -4.49 -7.92
N THR A 51 -10.70 -5.53 -7.13
CA THR A 51 -10.65 -5.40 -5.67
C THR A 51 -9.46 -4.52 -5.25
N PRO A 52 -9.68 -3.44 -4.49
CA PRO A 52 -8.60 -2.57 -4.01
C PRO A 52 -7.72 -3.27 -2.96
N ASP A 53 -6.43 -2.93 -2.93
CA ASP A 53 -5.44 -3.46 -1.98
C ASP A 53 -5.72 -2.94 -0.57
N SER A 54 -5.99 -1.64 -0.47
CA SER A 54 -6.35 -0.99 0.78
C SER A 54 -7.47 0.03 0.53
N ARG A 55 -8.15 0.44 1.59
CA ARG A 55 -9.03 1.61 1.57
C ARG A 55 -8.70 2.55 2.71
N ALA A 56 -8.78 3.85 2.47
CA ALA A 56 -8.78 4.87 3.51
C ALA A 56 -10.22 5.24 3.85
N GLU A 57 -10.56 5.25 5.13
CA GLU A 57 -11.84 5.76 5.64
C GLU A 57 -11.68 7.25 5.94
N LEU A 58 -12.54 8.09 5.36
CA LEU A 58 -12.56 9.54 5.55
C LEU A 58 -13.64 9.93 6.57
N ASP A 59 -13.47 11.09 7.22
CA ASP A 59 -14.37 11.58 8.28
C ASP A 59 -15.82 11.86 7.81
N ASN A 60 -16.07 11.88 6.51
CA ASN A 60 -17.36 12.14 5.89
C ASN A 60 -18.03 10.89 5.30
N ASP A 61 -17.71 9.72 5.84
CA ASP A 61 -18.17 8.40 5.38
C ASP A 61 -17.82 8.06 3.92
N ASN A 62 -16.89 8.81 3.32
CA ASN A 62 -16.33 8.47 2.01
C ASN A 62 -15.09 7.59 2.14
N TYR A 63 -14.76 6.92 1.05
CA TYR A 63 -13.62 6.01 0.97
C TYR A 63 -12.70 6.39 -0.18
N VAL A 64 -11.39 6.28 0.05
CA VAL A 64 -10.39 6.28 -1.03
C VAL A 64 -9.92 4.85 -1.22
N PHE A 65 -10.09 4.33 -2.43
CA PHE A 65 -9.55 3.02 -2.80
C PHE A 65 -8.11 3.15 -3.26
N ILE A 66 -7.25 2.33 -2.68
CA ILE A 66 -5.81 2.31 -2.96
C ILE A 66 -5.55 1.03 -3.77
N LEU A 67 -5.01 1.23 -4.98
CA LEU A 67 -4.54 0.17 -5.85
C LEU A 67 -3.02 0.28 -5.89
N GLU A 68 -2.35 -0.76 -5.44
CA GLU A 68 -0.90 -0.81 -5.36
C GLU A 68 -0.36 -1.82 -6.38
N PHE A 69 0.44 -1.32 -7.32
CA PHE A 69 1.10 -2.15 -8.31
C PHE A 69 2.58 -2.28 -7.90
N ALA A 70 2.94 -3.44 -7.35
CA ALA A 70 4.34 -3.80 -7.17
C ALA A 70 4.93 -4.16 -8.55
N HIS A 71 6.05 -3.52 -8.91
CA HIS A 71 6.81 -3.75 -10.15
C HIS A 71 7.81 -4.89 -10.01
#